data_AF-B6B0D5-F1
#
_entry.id   AF-B6B0D5-F1
#
_cell.length_a   1.000
_cell.length_b   1.000
_cell.length_c   1.000
_cell.angle_alpha   90.00
_cell.angle_beta   90.00
_cell.angle_gamma   90.00
#
_symmetry.space_group_name_H-M   'P 1'
#
loop_
_entity.id
_entity.type
_entity.pdbx_description
1 polymer ?
#
loop_
_entity_poly.entity_id
_entity_poly.type
_entity_poly.pdbx_seq_one_letter_code
_entity_poly.pdbx_strand_id
1 'polypeptide(L)'
;MKTFVLFSLAVFSAFPAIAQDLPQPLQDNDFIAVNLDEAKLGQLLFYDPILSGNKETACATCHHPALGTSDGVSLSFGDGGIGLGPKRIPNPKNMPEERIPRNSPVLFNLGAHEFTVLFHDGRLEADPSTPSGIRTPMGEDMLAGFTSILSAQTMFPVLSRDEMAGSFKENEIGRLIRQGIITGEGGAWDVLSMRVAEIPEYADQFRALYPHITDPEDIAFTDISNAIAAFVAHEWRSDTAPFDGHLRGETLLQGQERAGLEVFYGDAGCASCHSGAFLTDHKFHAMGAPQIGPGKSATFEDHHRDDGRFRVTGLEADRYAFRTPSLRNIASSAPYGHAGAHAELEDFIRAHADPAKGLMEYDRTQAVLPDYDSTDFKVMDDPEQVRAIAEAVSHAPVALEESEIAALVAFLQTMTDPVSILGRLGVPTSVPSGLTVPNLD
;
A
#
# COMPACT_ATOMS: atom_id res chain seq x y z
N MET A 1 -25.74 58.58 37.95
CA MET A 1 -25.84 57.64 36.82
C MET A 1 -24.94 58.13 35.69
N LYS A 2 -23.78 57.51 35.51
CA LYS A 2 -22.95 57.66 34.31
C LYS A 2 -22.51 56.25 33.92
N THR A 3 -23.12 55.74 32.86
CA THR A 3 -22.87 54.42 32.30
C THR A 3 -21.59 54.49 31.46
N PHE A 4 -20.55 53.75 31.85
CA PHE A 4 -19.36 53.56 31.03
C PHE A 4 -19.59 52.33 30.13
N VAL A 5 -19.61 52.54 28.82
CA VAL A 5 -19.62 51.47 27.82
C VAL A 5 -18.16 51.18 27.47
N LEU A 6 -17.66 50.00 27.83
CA LEU A 6 -16.39 49.48 27.32
C LEU A 6 -16.62 48.93 25.90
N PHE A 7 -15.96 49.52 24.91
CA PHE A 7 -15.78 48.91 23.61
C PHE A 7 -14.57 47.97 23.68
N SER A 8 -14.81 46.66 23.64
CA SER A 8 -13.74 45.68 23.37
C SER A 8 -13.40 45.73 21.89
N LEU A 9 -12.21 46.24 21.56
CA LEU A 9 -11.63 46.14 20.23
C LEU A 9 -11.14 44.70 20.04
N ALA A 10 -11.86 43.91 19.27
CA ALA A 10 -11.38 42.60 18.82
C ALA A 10 -10.32 42.83 17.74
N VAL A 11 -9.05 42.58 18.09
CA VAL A 11 -7.95 42.57 17.13
C VAL A 11 -7.97 41.21 16.43
N PHE A 12 -8.58 41.16 15.24
CA PHE A 12 -8.41 40.04 14.32
C PHE A 12 -6.97 40.07 13.81
N SER A 13 -6.15 39.16 14.33
CA SER A 13 -4.81 38.91 13.80
C SER A 13 -4.98 37.99 12.59
N ALA A 14 -5.13 38.56 11.40
CA ALA A 14 -5.01 37.81 10.16
C ALA A 14 -3.53 37.49 9.95
N PHE A 15 -3.14 36.24 10.21
CA PHE A 15 -1.85 35.74 9.76
C PHE A 15 -1.90 35.61 8.24
N PRO A 16 -0.93 36.16 7.48
CA PRO A 16 -0.86 35.90 6.06
C PRO A 16 -0.56 34.42 5.85
N ALA A 17 -1.44 33.72 5.13
CA ALA A 17 -1.18 32.37 4.67
C ALA A 17 0.04 32.40 3.75
N ILE A 18 1.10 31.71 4.16
CA ILE A 18 2.26 31.48 3.31
C ILE A 18 1.87 30.30 2.42
N ALA A 19 1.63 30.56 1.14
CA ALA A 19 1.47 29.50 0.15
C ALA A 19 2.68 28.56 0.25
N GLN A 20 2.45 27.25 0.36
CA GLN A 20 3.54 26.30 0.51
C GLN A 20 4.32 26.19 -0.81
N ASP A 21 5.65 26.14 -0.71
CA ASP A 21 6.51 26.02 -1.89
C ASP A 21 6.30 24.67 -2.59
N LEU A 22 6.30 24.69 -3.92
CA LEU A 22 6.26 23.46 -4.72
C LEU A 22 7.55 22.64 -4.51
N PRO A 23 7.47 21.30 -4.54
CA PRO A 23 8.63 20.44 -4.40
C PRO A 23 9.59 20.60 -5.60
N GLN A 24 10.83 20.18 -5.40
CA GLN A 24 11.76 20.03 -6.51
C GLN A 24 11.31 18.86 -7.42
N PRO A 25 11.56 18.93 -8.73
CA PRO A 25 11.26 17.84 -9.64
C PRO A 25 12.12 16.61 -9.32
N LEU A 26 11.55 15.41 -9.51
CA LEU A 26 12.27 14.15 -9.39
C LEU A 26 13.42 14.05 -10.40
N GLN A 27 14.48 13.39 -9.97
CA GLN A 27 15.70 13.13 -10.73
C GLN A 27 16.06 11.63 -10.67
N ASP A 28 16.91 11.19 -11.60
CA ASP A 28 17.34 9.79 -11.67
C ASP A 28 18.00 9.28 -10.39
N ASN A 29 18.72 10.16 -9.68
CA ASN A 29 19.40 9.84 -8.43
C ASN A 29 18.47 9.77 -7.21
N ASP A 30 17.18 10.10 -7.36
CA ASP A 30 16.18 9.85 -6.32
C ASP A 30 15.77 8.37 -6.25
N PHE A 31 16.15 7.57 -7.25
CA PHE A 31 15.78 6.17 -7.38
C PHE A 31 16.98 5.23 -7.27
N ILE A 32 16.74 4.02 -6.76
CA ILE A 32 17.72 2.94 -6.80
C ILE A 32 18.09 2.60 -8.25
N ALA A 33 19.36 2.31 -8.49
CA ALA A 33 19.79 1.75 -9.76
C ALA A 33 19.25 0.31 -9.89
N VAL A 34 18.65 -0.02 -11.03
CA VAL A 34 18.08 -1.34 -11.29
C VAL A 34 18.86 -2.06 -12.39
N ASN A 35 19.28 -3.30 -12.11
CA ASN A 35 19.75 -4.22 -13.15
C ASN A 35 18.53 -4.76 -13.92
N LEU A 36 18.47 -4.51 -15.23
CA LEU A 36 17.31 -4.88 -16.04
C LEU A 36 17.12 -6.40 -16.15
N ASP A 37 18.19 -7.19 -16.14
CA ASP A 37 18.05 -8.65 -16.22
C ASP A 37 17.56 -9.25 -14.89
N GLU A 38 17.94 -8.65 -13.77
CA GLU A 38 17.37 -8.95 -12.45
C GLU A 38 15.89 -8.56 -12.37
N ALA A 39 15.51 -7.40 -12.92
CA ALA A 39 14.11 -6.98 -13.00
C ALA A 39 13.25 -7.89 -13.89
N LYS A 40 13.80 -8.46 -14.97
CA LYS A 40 13.08 -9.47 -15.79
C LYS A 40 12.86 -10.78 -15.02
N LEU A 41 13.86 -11.25 -14.27
CA LEU A 41 13.68 -12.40 -13.39
C LEU A 41 12.61 -12.11 -12.32
N GLY A 42 12.66 -10.92 -11.72
CA GLY A 42 11.66 -10.42 -10.78
C GLY A 42 10.25 -10.34 -11.37
N GLN A 43 10.12 -9.92 -12.63
CA GLN A 43 8.85 -9.91 -13.36
C GLN A 43 8.25 -11.32 -13.37
N LEU A 44 9.02 -12.33 -13.79
CA LEU A 44 8.52 -13.70 -13.85
C LEU A 44 8.02 -14.16 -12.48
N LEU A 45 8.82 -13.95 -11.42
CA LEU A 45 8.46 -14.33 -10.05
C LEU A 45 7.24 -13.58 -9.49
N PHE A 46 7.08 -12.29 -9.82
CA PHE A 46 5.94 -11.47 -9.38
C PHE A 46 4.60 -11.99 -9.91
N TYR A 47 4.60 -12.55 -11.12
CA TYR A 47 3.42 -13.12 -11.77
C TYR A 47 3.28 -14.63 -11.57
N ASP A 48 4.25 -15.30 -10.94
CA ASP A 48 4.26 -16.75 -10.76
C ASP A 48 3.65 -17.15 -9.41
N PRO A 49 2.52 -17.89 -9.39
CA PRO A 49 1.93 -18.37 -8.14
C PRO A 49 2.79 -19.37 -7.36
N ILE A 50 3.94 -19.81 -7.90
CA ILE A 50 4.84 -20.79 -7.27
C ILE A 50 5.23 -20.46 -5.82
N LEU A 51 5.24 -19.16 -5.49
CA LEU A 51 5.58 -18.64 -4.16
C LEU A 51 4.42 -18.71 -3.14
N SER A 52 3.22 -19.13 -3.56
CA SER A 52 2.08 -19.36 -2.65
C SER A 52 2.00 -20.81 -2.18
N GLY A 53 1.39 -21.02 -1.01
CA GLY A 53 1.27 -22.33 -0.39
C GLY A 53 0.56 -23.35 -1.30
N ASN A 54 -0.59 -22.97 -1.85
CA ASN A 54 -1.40 -23.79 -2.75
C ASN A 54 -1.10 -23.58 -4.25
N LYS A 55 -0.16 -22.68 -4.59
CA LYS A 55 0.21 -22.35 -6.00
C LYS A 55 -0.95 -21.74 -6.82
N GLU A 56 -1.77 -20.93 -6.17
CA GLU A 56 -2.97 -20.29 -6.77
C GLU A 56 -2.92 -18.75 -6.75
N THR A 57 -2.06 -18.15 -5.92
CA THR A 57 -1.96 -16.68 -5.75
C THR A 57 -0.54 -16.21 -6.04
N ALA A 58 -0.39 -15.16 -6.84
CA ALA A 58 0.88 -14.46 -7.08
C ALA A 58 0.82 -13.03 -6.55
N CYS A 59 1.93 -12.30 -6.54
CA CYS A 59 1.94 -10.88 -6.18
C CYS A 59 1.00 -10.09 -7.10
N ALA A 60 1.01 -10.41 -8.40
CA ALA A 60 0.13 -9.82 -9.41
C ALA A 60 -1.37 -10.10 -9.20
N THR A 61 -1.75 -11.05 -8.34
CA THR A 61 -3.16 -11.32 -8.03
C THR A 61 -3.80 -10.15 -7.27
N CYS A 62 -3.05 -9.51 -6.36
CA CYS A 62 -3.53 -8.39 -5.55
C CYS A 62 -2.95 -7.03 -5.97
N HIS A 63 -1.97 -7.03 -6.87
CA HIS A 63 -1.26 -5.83 -7.34
C HIS A 63 -1.22 -5.77 -8.86
N HIS A 64 -2.33 -6.08 -9.52
CA HIS A 64 -2.37 -6.15 -10.98
C HIS A 64 -2.27 -4.74 -11.59
N PRO A 65 -1.43 -4.51 -12.62
CA PRO A 65 -1.23 -3.17 -13.19
C PRO A 65 -2.51 -2.56 -13.77
N ALA A 66 -3.38 -3.38 -14.37
CA ALA A 66 -4.66 -2.91 -14.88
C ALA A 66 -5.68 -2.48 -13.80
N LEU A 67 -5.35 -2.69 -12.52
CA LEU A 67 -6.10 -2.19 -11.35
C LEU A 67 -5.27 -1.19 -10.54
N GLY A 68 -4.35 -0.47 -11.22
CA GLY A 68 -3.52 0.56 -10.59
C GLY A 68 -2.49 0.01 -9.61
N THR A 69 -2.02 -1.23 -9.81
CA THR A 69 -1.11 -1.95 -8.89
C THR A 69 -1.71 -2.24 -7.50
N SER A 70 -3.03 -2.14 -7.40
CA SER A 70 -3.85 -2.58 -6.27
C SER A 70 -4.81 -3.69 -6.73
N ASP A 71 -5.80 -4.02 -5.90
CA ASP A 71 -6.77 -5.09 -6.14
C ASP A 71 -8.09 -4.57 -6.74
N GLY A 72 -8.31 -3.25 -6.83
CA GLY A 72 -9.55 -2.70 -7.40
C GLY A 72 -10.83 -3.04 -6.61
N VAL A 73 -10.69 -3.54 -5.39
CA VAL A 73 -11.76 -3.82 -4.42
C VAL A 73 -11.32 -3.39 -3.02
N SER A 74 -12.27 -3.17 -2.12
CA SER A 74 -12.01 -2.72 -0.75
C SER A 74 -11.16 -3.75 0.00
N LEU A 75 -11.69 -4.97 0.12
CA LEU A 75 -11.07 -6.08 0.82
C LEU A 75 -11.29 -7.36 0.02
N SER A 76 -10.19 -7.99 -0.37
CA SER A 76 -10.16 -9.14 -1.27
C SER A 76 -9.94 -10.45 -0.52
N PHE A 77 -9.74 -11.52 -1.27
CA PHE A 77 -9.29 -12.82 -0.76
C PHE A 77 -7.88 -13.09 -1.29
N GLY A 78 -7.01 -13.65 -0.48
CA GLY A 78 -5.74 -14.21 -0.95
C GLY A 78 -5.96 -15.64 -1.43
N ASP A 79 -5.35 -16.57 -0.71
CA ASP A 79 -5.58 -17.99 -0.88
C ASP A 79 -7.09 -18.33 -0.82
N GLY A 80 -7.52 -19.23 -1.71
CA GLY A 80 -8.92 -19.56 -1.86
C GLY A 80 -9.74 -18.54 -2.67
N GLY A 81 -9.15 -17.48 -3.22
CA GLY A 81 -9.81 -16.57 -4.16
C GLY A 81 -9.61 -16.96 -5.63
N ILE A 82 -10.67 -16.88 -6.45
CA ILE A 82 -10.62 -17.06 -7.93
C ILE A 82 -10.96 -15.75 -8.62
N GLY A 83 -10.25 -15.41 -9.70
CA GLY A 83 -10.45 -14.17 -10.45
C GLY A 83 -9.68 -12.99 -9.86
N LEU A 84 -9.85 -11.80 -10.41
CA LEU A 84 -9.14 -10.58 -9.98
C LEU A 84 -10.12 -9.44 -9.72
N GLY A 85 -9.78 -8.57 -8.77
CA GLY A 85 -10.56 -7.40 -8.39
C GLY A 85 -12.06 -7.63 -8.30
N PRO A 86 -12.93 -6.83 -8.95
CA PRO A 86 -14.38 -6.98 -8.82
C PRO A 86 -14.94 -8.33 -9.29
N LYS A 87 -14.18 -9.10 -10.10
CA LYS A 87 -14.56 -10.46 -10.52
C LYS A 87 -14.10 -11.52 -9.53
N ARG A 88 -13.36 -11.15 -8.47
CA ARG A 88 -12.81 -12.08 -7.49
C ARG A 88 -13.93 -12.68 -6.66
N ILE A 89 -13.93 -14.00 -6.50
CA ILE A 89 -14.94 -14.75 -5.75
C ILE A 89 -14.26 -15.81 -4.87
N PRO A 90 -14.89 -16.22 -3.75
CA PRO A 90 -14.38 -17.33 -2.96
C PRO A 90 -14.47 -18.65 -3.74
N ASN A 91 -13.43 -19.48 -3.64
CA ASN A 91 -13.36 -20.80 -4.23
C ASN A 91 -14.12 -21.81 -3.35
N PRO A 92 -15.21 -22.43 -3.84
CA PRO A 92 -15.95 -23.40 -3.02
C PRO A 92 -15.15 -24.66 -2.65
N LYS A 93 -14.03 -24.93 -3.34
CA LYS A 93 -13.13 -26.06 -3.05
C LYS A 93 -12.02 -25.71 -2.07
N ASN A 94 -11.75 -24.42 -1.89
CA ASN A 94 -10.75 -23.88 -0.99
C ASN A 94 -11.30 -22.56 -0.42
N MET A 95 -12.26 -22.65 0.49
CA MET A 95 -13.00 -21.47 0.94
C MET A 95 -12.09 -20.58 1.81
N PRO A 96 -11.93 -19.28 1.49
CA PRO A 96 -11.19 -18.37 2.35
C PRO A 96 -11.77 -18.35 3.77
N GLU A 97 -10.90 -18.38 4.80
CA GLU A 97 -11.33 -18.28 6.21
C GLU A 97 -11.81 -16.86 6.55
N GLU A 98 -11.21 -15.84 5.93
CA GLU A 98 -11.57 -14.43 6.09
C GLU A 98 -11.12 -13.60 4.87
N ARG A 99 -11.51 -12.32 4.85
CA ARG A 99 -10.98 -11.34 3.88
C ARG A 99 -9.57 -10.89 4.29
N ILE A 100 -8.78 -10.42 3.33
CA ILE A 100 -7.58 -9.65 3.64
C ILE A 100 -8.01 -8.39 4.41
N PRO A 101 -7.42 -8.08 5.58
CA PRO A 101 -7.94 -7.07 6.51
C PRO A 101 -7.68 -5.62 6.10
N ARG A 102 -6.94 -5.37 5.02
CA ARG A 102 -6.65 -4.04 4.49
C ARG A 102 -6.69 -4.06 2.97
N ASN A 103 -6.97 -2.90 2.39
CA ASN A 103 -6.82 -2.71 0.95
C ASN A 103 -5.35 -2.82 0.54
N SER A 104 -5.13 -3.43 -0.62
CA SER A 104 -3.81 -3.66 -1.22
C SER A 104 -3.13 -2.33 -1.55
N PRO A 105 -1.99 -1.97 -0.91
CA PRO A 105 -1.30 -0.72 -1.22
C PRO A 105 -0.81 -0.70 -2.68
N VAL A 106 -0.82 0.48 -3.29
CA VAL A 106 -0.18 0.68 -4.61
C VAL A 106 1.34 0.46 -4.54
N LEU A 107 1.92 0.07 -5.68
CA LEU A 107 3.35 -0.24 -5.82
C LEU A 107 4.15 0.86 -6.53
N PHE A 108 3.54 2.01 -6.81
CA PHE A 108 4.20 3.12 -7.50
C PHE A 108 5.35 3.72 -6.67
N ASN A 109 6.47 3.99 -7.35
CA ASN A 109 7.66 4.67 -6.83
C ASN A 109 8.36 4.00 -5.63
N LEU A 110 8.03 2.76 -5.26
CA LEU A 110 8.66 2.12 -4.09
C LEU A 110 10.19 1.89 -4.23
N GLY A 111 10.73 2.05 -5.44
CA GLY A 111 12.17 2.09 -5.70
C GLY A 111 12.87 3.42 -5.39
N ALA A 112 12.16 4.46 -4.94
CA ALA A 112 12.78 5.74 -4.58
C ALA A 112 13.40 5.67 -3.18
N HIS A 113 14.54 6.34 -2.99
CA HIS A 113 15.31 6.31 -1.74
C HIS A 113 14.55 6.87 -0.53
N GLU A 114 13.57 7.74 -0.74
CA GLU A 114 12.75 8.33 0.32
C GLU A 114 11.77 7.33 0.96
N PHE A 115 11.38 6.27 0.23
CA PHE A 115 10.50 5.23 0.76
C PHE A 115 11.28 4.35 1.74
N THR A 116 11.24 4.77 3.00
CA THR A 116 11.91 4.13 4.14
C THR A 116 10.92 3.47 5.12
N VAL A 117 9.62 3.53 4.82
CA VAL A 117 8.53 3.01 5.66
C VAL A 117 7.46 2.38 4.76
N LEU A 118 7.14 1.10 4.99
CA LEU A 118 6.16 0.32 4.21
C LEU A 118 5.04 -0.25 5.07
N PHE A 119 3.98 -0.71 4.39
CA PHE A 119 2.65 -1.02 4.95
C PHE A 119 1.90 0.20 5.49
N HIS A 120 0.57 0.07 5.61
CA HIS A 120 -0.31 1.12 6.13
C HIS A 120 0.02 1.53 7.58
N ASP A 121 0.56 0.62 8.40
CA ASP A 121 0.93 0.88 9.81
C ASP A 121 2.44 1.10 10.01
N GLY A 122 3.26 1.03 8.96
CA GLY A 122 4.70 1.18 9.09
C GLY A 122 5.35 0.07 9.88
N ARG A 123 4.82 -1.15 9.84
CA ARG A 123 5.45 -2.28 10.54
C ARG A 123 6.84 -2.62 10.00
N LEU A 124 7.19 -2.15 8.79
CA LEU A 124 8.48 -2.33 8.14
C LEU A 124 9.14 -0.98 7.87
N GLU A 125 10.28 -0.72 8.49
CA GLU A 125 10.98 0.57 8.42
C GLU A 125 12.49 0.41 8.31
N ALA A 126 13.16 1.31 7.61
CA ALA A 126 14.60 1.44 7.69
C ALA A 126 14.97 1.92 9.10
N ASP A 127 15.86 1.17 9.76
CA ASP A 127 16.35 1.49 11.09
C ASP A 127 17.84 1.10 11.17
N PRO A 128 18.75 2.07 10.95
CA PRO A 128 20.20 1.82 11.00
C PRO A 128 20.71 1.35 12.37
N SER A 129 19.88 1.40 13.42
CA SER A 129 20.24 0.91 14.75
C SER A 129 20.07 -0.61 14.91
N THR A 130 19.33 -1.27 14.01
CA THR A 130 19.20 -2.73 14.03
C THR A 130 20.30 -3.40 13.20
N PRO A 131 20.69 -4.65 13.49
CA PRO A 131 21.72 -5.36 12.73
C PRO A 131 21.40 -5.52 11.23
N SER A 132 20.13 -5.66 10.88
CA SER A 132 19.66 -5.76 9.49
C SER A 132 19.50 -4.40 8.81
N GLY A 133 19.59 -3.28 9.56
CA GLY A 133 19.25 -1.95 9.07
C GLY A 133 17.74 -1.74 8.87
N ILE A 134 16.91 -2.68 9.32
CA ILE A 134 15.46 -2.70 9.13
C ILE A 134 14.77 -3.09 10.44
N ARG A 135 13.75 -2.34 10.84
CA ARG A 135 12.82 -2.69 11.91
C ARG A 135 11.62 -3.44 11.31
N THR A 136 11.34 -4.62 11.87
CA THR A 136 10.33 -5.56 11.38
C THR A 136 9.64 -6.26 12.56
N PRO A 137 8.39 -6.76 12.42
CA PRO A 137 7.75 -7.58 13.45
C PRO A 137 8.52 -8.87 13.78
N MET A 138 9.40 -9.33 12.90
CA MET A 138 10.22 -10.53 13.13
C MET A 138 11.47 -10.26 13.97
N GLY A 139 11.81 -8.99 14.24
CA GLY A 139 12.99 -8.64 15.03
C GLY A 139 14.28 -9.26 14.48
N GLU A 140 15.02 -9.94 15.36
CA GLU A 140 16.29 -10.60 15.02
C GLU A 140 16.11 -11.90 14.20
N ASP A 141 14.90 -12.45 14.13
CA ASP A 141 14.60 -13.66 13.33
C ASP A 141 14.45 -13.35 11.82
N MET A 142 14.61 -12.09 11.43
CA MET A 142 14.60 -11.67 10.03
C MET A 142 15.82 -12.24 9.28
N LEU A 143 15.59 -12.76 8.06
CA LEU A 143 16.71 -13.15 7.19
C LEU A 143 17.63 -11.94 6.90
N ALA A 144 18.92 -12.21 6.74
CA ALA A 144 19.89 -11.22 6.25
C ALA A 144 20.04 -11.36 4.73
N GLY A 145 20.31 -10.24 4.02
CA GLY A 145 20.57 -10.25 2.57
C GLY A 145 19.57 -9.47 1.70
N PHE A 146 18.57 -8.84 2.30
CA PHE A 146 17.68 -7.92 1.56
C PHE A 146 18.42 -6.65 1.14
N THR A 147 18.33 -6.27 -0.13
CA THR A 147 18.99 -5.08 -0.69
C THR A 147 18.29 -3.78 -0.31
N SER A 148 17.03 -3.84 0.12
CA SER A 148 16.20 -2.69 0.46
C SER A 148 15.02 -3.09 1.34
N ILE A 149 14.31 -2.11 1.91
CA ILE A 149 13.05 -2.40 2.60
C ILE A 149 11.96 -2.90 1.65
N LEU A 150 12.01 -2.54 0.37
CA LEU A 150 11.10 -3.06 -0.66
C LEU A 150 11.32 -4.57 -0.83
N SER A 151 12.59 -5.00 -0.88
CA SER A 151 12.93 -6.42 -0.88
C SER A 151 12.50 -7.11 0.42
N ALA A 152 12.71 -6.48 1.57
CA ALA A 152 12.23 -7.05 2.84
C ALA A 152 10.70 -7.18 2.90
N GLN A 153 9.94 -6.35 2.20
CA GLN A 153 8.48 -6.38 2.23
C GLN A 153 7.90 -7.65 1.60
N THR A 154 8.55 -8.21 0.57
CA THR A 154 8.05 -9.38 -0.17
C THR A 154 8.04 -10.66 0.68
N MET A 155 8.71 -10.65 1.83
CA MET A 155 8.77 -11.80 2.74
C MET A 155 7.46 -12.05 3.50
N PHE A 156 6.62 -11.04 3.70
CA PHE A 156 5.45 -11.15 4.55
C PHE A 156 4.25 -11.82 3.86
N PRO A 157 3.88 -11.44 2.62
CA PRO A 157 2.68 -12.00 1.99
C PRO A 157 2.75 -13.52 1.82
N VAL A 158 3.94 -14.06 1.49
CA VAL A 158 4.17 -15.51 1.35
C VAL A 158 3.99 -16.31 2.63
N LEU A 159 4.04 -15.65 3.80
CA LEU A 159 3.82 -16.26 5.11
C LEU A 159 2.43 -16.00 5.68
N SER A 160 1.68 -15.10 5.07
CA SER A 160 0.38 -14.69 5.55
C SER A 160 -0.68 -15.69 5.08
N ARG A 161 -1.39 -16.29 6.05
CA ARG A 161 -2.46 -17.27 5.80
C ARG A 161 -3.52 -16.71 4.87
N ASP A 162 -3.93 -15.47 5.11
CA ASP A 162 -5.05 -14.82 4.42
C ASP A 162 -4.61 -14.20 3.07
N GLU A 163 -3.30 -14.19 2.79
CA GLU A 163 -2.71 -13.70 1.54
C GLU A 163 -2.21 -14.87 0.67
N MET A 164 -0.98 -15.35 0.84
CA MET A 164 -0.42 -16.35 -0.09
C MET A 164 -0.16 -17.73 0.54
N ALA A 165 -0.06 -17.85 1.86
CA ALA A 165 0.33 -19.12 2.49
C ALA A 165 -0.80 -20.15 2.52
N GLY A 166 -2.06 -19.71 2.64
CA GLY A 166 -3.21 -20.59 2.86
C GLY A 166 -3.24 -21.21 4.26
N SER A 167 -4.30 -21.95 4.57
CA SER A 167 -4.49 -22.58 5.87
C SER A 167 -3.50 -23.72 6.10
N PHE A 168 -3.13 -23.95 7.36
CA PHE A 168 -2.25 -25.06 7.76
C PHE A 168 -2.84 -26.45 7.47
N LYS A 169 -4.13 -26.53 7.11
CA LYS A 169 -4.80 -27.76 6.71
C LYS A 169 -4.64 -28.08 5.23
N GLU A 170 -4.26 -27.10 4.42
CA GLU A 170 -4.26 -27.20 2.96
C GLU A 170 -2.90 -27.64 2.43
N ASN A 171 -1.81 -27.03 2.90
CA ASN A 171 -0.49 -27.25 2.35
C ASN A 171 0.63 -27.26 3.40
N GLU A 172 1.84 -27.58 2.94
CA GLU A 172 3.04 -27.67 3.78
C GLU A 172 3.53 -26.31 4.29
N ILE A 173 3.44 -25.25 3.48
CA ILE A 173 3.88 -23.90 3.87
C ILE A 173 3.05 -23.41 5.06
N GLY A 174 1.72 -23.52 4.97
CA GLY A 174 0.83 -23.19 6.09
C GLY A 174 1.11 -24.02 7.35
N ARG A 175 1.49 -25.30 7.21
CA ARG A 175 1.89 -26.15 8.36
C ARG A 175 3.18 -25.67 9.01
N LEU A 176 4.22 -25.38 8.22
CA LEU A 176 5.50 -24.89 8.72
C LEU A 176 5.34 -23.55 9.46
N ILE A 177 4.57 -22.63 8.89
CA ILE A 177 4.26 -21.33 9.51
C ILE A 177 3.53 -21.54 10.84
N ARG A 178 2.51 -22.42 10.88
CA ARG A 178 1.76 -22.73 12.10
C ARG A 178 2.65 -23.34 13.20
N GLN A 179 3.70 -24.05 12.82
CA GLN A 179 4.68 -24.63 13.73
C GLN A 179 5.79 -23.64 14.15
N GLY A 180 5.83 -22.44 13.56
CA GLY A 180 6.90 -21.46 13.79
C GLY A 180 8.20 -21.77 13.05
N ILE A 181 8.19 -22.68 12.08
CA ILE A 181 9.36 -23.09 11.30
C ILE A 181 9.41 -22.24 10.02
N ILE A 182 9.87 -20.99 10.16
CA ILE A 182 9.87 -20.01 9.07
C ILE A 182 11.25 -19.92 8.40
N THR A 183 12.31 -19.84 9.21
CA THR A 183 13.70 -19.67 8.76
C THR A 183 14.50 -20.97 8.90
N GLY A 184 15.70 -20.99 8.30
CA GLY A 184 16.61 -22.13 8.33
C GLY A 184 16.22 -23.26 7.37
N GLU A 185 17.07 -24.29 7.31
CA GLU A 185 16.87 -25.48 6.46
C GLU A 185 15.53 -26.17 6.80
N GLY A 186 14.72 -26.42 5.78
CA GLY A 186 13.36 -26.98 5.91
C GLY A 186 12.31 -26.00 6.43
N GLY A 187 12.66 -24.74 6.66
CA GLY A 187 11.71 -23.68 6.99
C GLY A 187 10.87 -23.22 5.81
N ALA A 188 9.79 -22.48 6.08
CA ALA A 188 8.85 -22.08 5.04
C ALA A 188 9.52 -21.33 3.87
N TRP A 189 10.43 -20.39 4.16
CA TRP A 189 11.17 -19.68 3.11
C TRP A 189 12.16 -20.55 2.36
N ASP A 190 12.80 -21.50 3.04
CA ASP A 190 13.72 -22.45 2.42
C ASP A 190 12.95 -23.37 1.45
N VAL A 191 11.82 -23.93 1.87
CA VAL A 191 10.94 -24.75 1.02
C VAL A 191 10.43 -23.95 -0.19
N LEU A 192 10.07 -22.68 -0.03
CA LEU A 192 9.69 -21.82 -1.16
C LEU A 192 10.86 -21.57 -2.11
N SER A 193 12.07 -21.39 -1.59
CA SER A 193 13.27 -21.19 -2.39
C SER A 193 13.64 -22.44 -3.18
N MET A 194 13.56 -23.61 -2.55
CA MET A 194 13.76 -24.91 -3.21
C MET A 194 12.79 -25.12 -4.37
N ARG A 195 11.51 -24.74 -4.23
CA ARG A 195 10.54 -24.83 -5.34
C ARG A 195 10.97 -24.03 -6.57
N VAL A 196 11.56 -22.86 -6.36
CA VAL A 196 12.10 -22.01 -7.43
C VAL A 196 13.37 -22.63 -8.00
N ALA A 197 14.27 -23.11 -7.14
CA ALA A 197 15.51 -23.78 -7.52
C ALA A 197 15.30 -25.06 -8.34
N GLU A 198 14.24 -25.80 -8.08
CA GLU A 198 13.89 -27.03 -8.81
C GLU A 198 13.42 -26.77 -10.26
N ILE A 199 13.12 -25.52 -10.62
CA ILE A 199 12.75 -25.13 -11.98
C ILE A 199 14.03 -24.74 -12.74
N PRO A 200 14.48 -25.54 -13.74
CA PRO A 200 15.78 -25.33 -14.39
C PRO A 200 15.98 -23.93 -14.97
N GLU A 201 14.92 -23.35 -15.54
CA GLU A 201 14.97 -22.01 -16.12
C GLU A 201 15.20 -20.93 -15.06
N TYR A 202 14.59 -21.02 -13.87
CA TYR A 202 14.89 -20.09 -12.78
C TYR A 202 16.31 -20.30 -12.26
N ALA A 203 16.73 -21.54 -12.02
CA ALA A 203 18.07 -21.85 -11.55
C ALA A 203 19.17 -21.29 -12.48
N ASP A 204 18.99 -21.41 -13.79
CA ASP A 204 19.90 -20.85 -14.79
C ASP A 204 19.95 -19.31 -14.72
N GLN A 205 18.79 -18.64 -14.59
CA GLN A 205 18.70 -17.19 -14.46
C GLN A 205 19.35 -16.67 -13.17
N PHE A 206 19.10 -17.32 -12.03
CA PHE A 206 19.71 -16.96 -10.75
C PHE A 206 21.24 -17.10 -10.79
N ARG A 207 21.77 -18.22 -11.29
CA ARG A 207 23.22 -18.41 -11.44
C ARG A 207 23.89 -17.40 -12.37
N ALA A 208 23.19 -16.96 -13.41
CA ALA A 208 23.70 -15.95 -14.33
C ALA A 208 23.77 -14.55 -13.68
N LEU A 209 22.89 -14.25 -12.73
CA LEU A 209 22.74 -12.92 -12.14
C LEU A 209 23.49 -12.74 -10.82
N TYR A 210 23.51 -13.76 -9.96
CA TYR A 210 24.02 -13.67 -8.60
C TYR A 210 25.31 -14.49 -8.45
N PRO A 211 26.48 -13.83 -8.31
CA PRO A 211 27.77 -14.53 -8.28
C PRO A 211 27.94 -15.51 -7.12
N HIS A 212 27.16 -15.39 -6.04
CA HIS A 212 27.21 -16.30 -4.90
C HIS A 212 26.44 -17.60 -5.13
N ILE A 213 25.60 -17.68 -6.17
CA ILE A 213 24.79 -18.86 -6.50
C ILE A 213 25.58 -19.73 -7.47
N THR A 214 26.12 -20.84 -6.97
CA THR A 214 26.89 -21.79 -7.77
C THR A 214 26.06 -23.00 -8.17
N ASP A 215 25.28 -23.52 -7.22
CA ASP A 215 24.33 -24.60 -7.39
C ASP A 215 22.89 -24.08 -7.16
N PRO A 216 21.85 -24.71 -7.73
CA PRO A 216 20.46 -24.26 -7.54
C PRO A 216 20.05 -24.14 -6.07
N GLU A 217 20.57 -25.01 -5.20
CA GLU A 217 20.31 -25.04 -3.77
C GLU A 217 20.88 -23.82 -3.02
N ASP A 218 21.78 -23.04 -3.65
CA ASP A 218 22.29 -21.78 -3.08
C ASP A 218 21.28 -20.62 -3.20
N ILE A 219 20.18 -20.78 -3.95
CA ILE A 219 19.14 -19.76 -4.10
C ILE A 219 18.44 -19.56 -2.74
N ALA A 220 18.65 -18.40 -2.13
CA ALA A 220 17.97 -18.02 -0.91
C ALA A 220 16.70 -17.22 -1.20
N PHE A 221 15.76 -17.21 -0.25
CA PHE A 221 14.53 -16.42 -0.38
C PHE A 221 14.80 -14.92 -0.52
N THR A 222 15.92 -14.44 0.02
CA THR A 222 16.39 -13.05 -0.16
C THR A 222 16.75 -12.75 -1.61
N ASP A 223 17.30 -13.70 -2.37
CA ASP A 223 17.62 -13.51 -3.78
C ASP A 223 16.35 -13.38 -4.62
N ILE A 224 15.35 -14.22 -4.32
CA ILE A 224 14.00 -14.12 -4.90
C ILE A 224 13.37 -12.75 -4.60
N SER A 225 13.45 -12.32 -3.34
CA SER A 225 12.92 -11.04 -2.88
C SER A 225 13.61 -9.85 -3.54
N ASN A 226 14.94 -9.91 -3.69
CA ASN A 226 15.73 -8.87 -4.35
C ASN A 226 15.35 -8.73 -5.83
N ALA A 227 15.17 -9.85 -6.54
CA ALA A 227 14.72 -9.83 -7.92
C ALA A 227 13.33 -9.20 -8.07
N ILE A 228 12.37 -9.59 -7.23
CA ILE A 228 11.01 -8.99 -7.23
C ILE A 228 11.07 -7.49 -6.92
N ALA A 229 11.89 -7.06 -5.95
CA ALA A 229 12.05 -5.65 -5.63
C ALA A 229 12.66 -4.85 -6.80
N ALA A 230 13.63 -5.42 -7.53
CA ALA A 230 14.20 -4.82 -8.73
C ALA A 230 13.11 -4.62 -9.81
N PHE A 231 12.24 -5.62 -10.00
CA PHE A 231 11.09 -5.50 -10.89
C PHE A 231 10.16 -4.36 -10.49
N VAL A 232 9.68 -4.35 -9.23
CA VAL A 232 8.74 -3.34 -8.72
C VAL A 232 9.34 -1.93 -8.86
N ALA A 233 10.61 -1.75 -8.51
CA ALA A 233 11.32 -0.48 -8.60
C ALA A 233 11.46 0.03 -10.04
N HIS A 234 11.68 -0.86 -11.00
CA HIS A 234 11.76 -0.52 -12.41
C HIS A 234 10.38 -0.25 -13.02
N GLU A 235 9.44 -1.17 -12.80
CA GLU A 235 8.18 -1.23 -13.53
C GLU A 235 7.30 -0.02 -13.27
N TRP A 236 7.19 0.37 -12.00
CA TRP A 236 6.22 1.38 -11.54
C TRP A 236 6.86 2.66 -11.02
N ARG A 237 8.05 2.99 -11.52
CA ARG A 237 8.61 4.34 -11.39
C ARG A 237 7.72 5.34 -12.15
N SER A 238 7.22 6.35 -11.42
CA SER A 238 6.43 7.48 -11.93
C SER A 238 7.15 8.80 -11.68
N ASP A 239 7.62 9.42 -12.75
CA ASP A 239 8.45 10.64 -12.77
C ASP A 239 8.30 11.48 -14.06
N THR A 240 7.31 11.10 -14.87
CA THR A 240 6.96 11.72 -16.14
C THR A 240 5.48 12.12 -16.22
N ALA A 241 4.79 12.21 -15.08
CA ALA A 241 3.42 12.69 -15.00
C ALA A 241 3.32 14.16 -15.46
N PRO A 242 2.13 14.64 -15.87
CA PRO A 242 1.93 16.05 -16.20
C PRO A 242 2.40 17.03 -15.10
N PHE A 243 2.25 16.65 -13.83
CA PHE A 243 2.79 17.43 -12.71
C PHE A 243 4.32 17.51 -12.71
N ASP A 244 5.04 16.45 -13.10
CA ASP A 244 6.50 16.49 -13.22
C ASP A 244 6.96 17.45 -14.32
N GLY A 245 6.25 17.45 -15.46
CA GLY A 245 6.47 18.44 -16.52
C GLY A 245 6.25 19.87 -16.01
N HIS A 246 5.26 20.07 -15.13
CA HIS A 246 5.03 21.36 -14.49
C HIS A 246 6.17 21.77 -13.56
N LEU A 247 6.64 20.86 -12.70
CA LEU A 247 7.76 21.11 -11.79
C LEU A 247 9.07 21.41 -12.52
N ARG A 248 9.29 20.80 -13.69
CA ARG A 248 10.45 21.08 -14.56
C ARG A 248 10.29 22.34 -15.42
N GLY A 249 9.13 22.99 -15.40
CA GLY A 249 8.83 24.15 -16.24
C GLY A 249 8.66 23.82 -17.72
N GLU A 250 8.42 22.55 -18.05
CA GLU A 250 8.19 22.04 -19.42
C GLU A 250 6.73 22.25 -19.85
N THR A 251 5.81 22.15 -18.90
CA THR A 251 4.36 22.33 -19.10
C THR A 251 3.77 23.27 -18.05
N LEU A 252 2.59 23.84 -18.35
CA LEU A 252 1.84 24.66 -17.41
C LEU A 252 0.51 23.97 -17.12
N LEU A 253 0.20 23.77 -15.84
CA LEU A 253 -1.16 23.42 -15.43
C LEU A 253 -2.09 24.60 -15.68
N GLN A 254 -3.29 24.33 -16.19
CA GLN A 254 -4.27 25.37 -16.56
C GLN A 254 -5.68 25.00 -16.08
N GLY A 255 -6.58 25.99 -16.05
CA GLY A 255 -7.98 25.76 -15.70
C GLY A 255 -8.14 25.09 -14.32
N GLN A 256 -8.86 23.97 -14.29
CA GLN A 256 -9.15 23.23 -13.06
C GLN A 256 -7.90 22.63 -12.41
N GLU A 257 -6.91 22.20 -13.20
CA GLU A 257 -5.66 21.64 -12.66
C GLU A 257 -4.89 22.70 -11.87
N ARG A 258 -4.84 23.93 -12.39
CA ARG A 258 -4.20 25.06 -11.71
C ARG A 258 -4.99 25.50 -10.48
N ALA A 259 -6.31 25.55 -10.57
CA ALA A 259 -7.16 25.86 -9.43
C ALA A 259 -6.98 24.82 -8.30
N GLY A 260 -6.93 23.53 -8.64
CA GLY A 260 -6.71 22.46 -7.68
C GLY A 260 -5.34 22.51 -7.04
N LEU A 261 -4.30 22.83 -7.82
CA LEU A 261 -2.96 23.08 -7.28
C LEU A 261 -2.96 24.22 -6.24
N GLU A 262 -3.69 25.31 -6.52
CA GLU A 262 -3.82 26.44 -5.60
C GLU A 262 -4.58 26.08 -4.32
N VAL A 263 -5.64 25.27 -4.41
CA VAL A 263 -6.34 24.75 -3.24
C VAL A 263 -5.40 23.86 -2.43
N PHE A 264 -4.71 22.90 -3.08
CA PHE A 264 -3.88 21.89 -2.43
C PHE A 264 -2.70 22.46 -1.64
N TYR A 265 -1.98 23.42 -2.23
CA TYR A 265 -0.82 24.10 -1.60
C TYR A 265 -1.22 25.38 -0.84
N GLY A 266 -2.50 25.74 -0.87
CA GLY A 266 -3.07 26.90 -0.20
C GLY A 266 -3.70 26.57 1.14
N ASP A 267 -4.80 27.26 1.45
CA ASP A 267 -5.44 27.23 2.77
C ASP A 267 -6.13 25.90 3.09
N ALA A 268 -6.40 25.05 2.09
CA ALA A 268 -6.89 23.70 2.35
C ALA A 268 -5.85 22.80 3.03
N GLY A 269 -4.57 23.17 2.98
CA GLY A 269 -3.52 22.57 3.80
C GLY A 269 -3.18 21.11 3.46
N CYS A 270 -3.63 20.57 2.32
CA CYS A 270 -3.38 19.18 1.92
C CYS A 270 -1.88 18.86 1.90
N ALA A 271 -1.07 19.79 1.40
CA ALA A 271 0.38 19.68 1.32
C ALA A 271 1.11 19.69 2.69
N SER A 272 0.40 19.92 3.82
CA SER A 272 1.00 19.80 5.16
C SER A 272 1.37 18.36 5.54
N CYS A 273 0.66 17.37 5.00
CA CYS A 273 0.98 15.94 5.12
C CYS A 273 1.35 15.35 3.76
N HIS A 274 0.70 15.78 2.67
CA HIS A 274 1.01 15.34 1.31
C HIS A 274 2.06 16.24 0.66
N SER A 275 3.25 16.27 1.26
CA SER A 275 4.36 17.14 0.88
C SER A 275 5.41 16.46 0.00
N GLY A 276 6.35 17.25 -0.55
CA GLY A 276 7.51 16.71 -1.25
C GLY A 276 7.19 16.14 -2.64
N ALA A 277 8.20 15.58 -3.30
CA ALA A 277 8.06 15.13 -4.69
C ALA A 277 7.12 13.92 -4.85
N PHE A 278 6.92 13.13 -3.78
CA PHE A 278 5.97 12.01 -3.76
C PHE A 278 4.63 12.34 -3.10
N LEU A 279 4.41 13.58 -2.65
CA LEU A 279 3.17 14.01 -1.98
C LEU A 279 2.84 13.13 -0.76
N THR A 280 3.84 12.88 0.07
CA THR A 280 3.74 12.16 1.34
C THR A 280 4.86 12.64 2.27
N ASP A 281 4.54 12.83 3.55
CA ASP A 281 5.50 13.08 4.61
C ASP A 281 6.03 11.79 5.26
N HIS A 282 5.53 10.64 4.80
CA HIS A 282 5.76 9.30 5.36
C HIS A 282 5.41 9.14 6.84
N LYS A 283 4.70 10.10 7.45
CA LYS A 283 4.27 10.06 8.86
C LYS A 283 2.93 9.35 9.01
N PHE A 284 2.51 9.21 10.26
CA PHE A 284 1.28 8.52 10.66
C PHE A 284 0.29 9.53 11.21
N HIS A 285 -0.94 9.51 10.68
CA HIS A 285 -2.00 10.42 11.10
C HIS A 285 -3.30 9.65 11.31
N ALA A 286 -4.00 9.96 12.39
CA ALA A 286 -5.35 9.48 12.61
C ALA A 286 -6.32 10.39 11.84
N MET A 287 -6.85 9.89 10.73
CA MET A 287 -7.70 10.65 9.79
C MET A 287 -9.13 10.08 9.68
N GLY A 288 -9.62 9.43 10.74
CA GLY A 288 -11.03 9.01 10.80
C GLY A 288 -11.43 8.00 9.73
N ALA A 289 -10.51 7.16 9.25
CA ALA A 289 -10.83 6.24 8.15
C ALA A 289 -11.85 5.16 8.59
N PRO A 290 -12.93 4.92 7.82
CA PRO A 290 -13.87 3.83 8.10
C PRO A 290 -13.16 2.48 8.19
N GLN A 291 -13.56 1.66 9.17
CA GLN A 291 -13.03 0.32 9.37
C GLN A 291 -14.07 -0.71 8.95
N ILE A 292 -13.75 -1.44 7.89
CA ILE A 292 -14.56 -2.54 7.38
C ILE A 292 -13.76 -3.85 7.41
N GLY A 293 -14.45 -4.98 7.36
CA GLY A 293 -13.85 -6.32 7.31
C GLY A 293 -13.54 -6.96 8.68
N PRO A 294 -12.58 -7.89 8.70
CA PRO A 294 -12.21 -8.62 9.92
C PRO A 294 -11.35 -7.81 10.89
N GLY A 295 -10.77 -6.69 10.45
CA GLY A 295 -9.85 -5.88 11.25
C GLY A 295 -8.48 -6.51 11.43
N LYS A 296 -7.70 -6.02 12.40
CA LYS A 296 -6.38 -6.56 12.74
C LYS A 296 -6.38 -7.05 14.18
N SER A 297 -6.49 -8.35 14.37
CA SER A 297 -6.48 -9.03 15.66
C SER A 297 -5.40 -10.12 15.73
N ALA A 298 -4.89 -10.37 16.93
CA ALA A 298 -4.16 -11.59 17.23
C ALA A 298 -5.12 -12.76 17.42
N THR A 299 -4.64 -14.00 17.32
CA THR A 299 -5.47 -15.22 17.40
C THR A 299 -6.27 -15.39 18.71
N PHE A 300 -5.94 -14.64 19.77
CA PHE A 300 -6.65 -14.64 21.05
C PHE A 300 -7.56 -13.41 21.27
N GLU A 301 -7.55 -12.46 20.34
CA GLU A 301 -8.36 -11.25 20.39
C GLU A 301 -9.68 -11.49 19.63
N ASP A 302 -10.81 -11.15 20.25
CA ASP A 302 -12.14 -11.22 19.64
C ASP A 302 -12.68 -9.81 19.39
N HIS A 303 -12.13 -9.14 18.37
CA HIS A 303 -12.59 -7.84 17.90
C HIS A 303 -12.27 -7.61 16.42
N HIS A 304 -12.98 -6.67 15.80
CA HIS A 304 -12.82 -6.30 14.39
C HIS A 304 -12.09 -4.97 14.18
N ARG A 305 -11.49 -4.40 15.22
CA ARG A 305 -10.73 -3.14 15.12
C ARG A 305 -9.42 -3.32 14.36
N ASP A 306 -9.03 -2.29 13.63
CA ASP A 306 -7.65 -2.05 13.20
C ASP A 306 -7.09 -0.85 13.95
N ASP A 307 -6.24 -1.11 14.95
CA ASP A 307 -5.65 -0.04 15.77
C ASP A 307 -4.50 0.70 15.04
N GLY A 308 -4.16 0.32 13.79
CA GLY A 308 -3.18 1.01 12.97
C GLY A 308 -1.77 0.97 13.57
N ARG A 309 -1.10 2.13 13.58
CA ARG A 309 0.26 2.32 14.07
C ARG A 309 0.45 1.90 15.53
N PHE A 310 -0.59 1.98 16.37
CA PHE A 310 -0.55 1.46 17.75
C PHE A 310 -0.11 -0.01 17.83
N ARG A 311 -0.46 -0.85 16.86
CA ARG A 311 -0.01 -2.27 16.85
C ARG A 311 1.49 -2.42 16.63
N VAL A 312 2.17 -1.36 16.21
CA VAL A 312 3.61 -1.31 15.96
C VAL A 312 4.34 -0.65 17.13
N THR A 313 3.79 0.40 17.71
CA THR A 313 4.49 1.22 18.73
C THR A 313 4.01 0.97 20.16
N GLY A 314 2.77 0.49 20.34
CA GLY A 314 2.10 0.39 21.65
C GLY A 314 1.75 1.74 22.29
N LEU A 315 1.93 2.85 21.58
CA LEU A 315 1.67 4.19 22.10
C LEU A 315 0.23 4.61 21.79
N GLU A 316 -0.54 4.98 22.81
CA GLU A 316 -1.96 5.36 22.64
C GLU A 316 -2.16 6.51 21.63
N ALA A 317 -1.19 7.43 21.55
CA ALA A 317 -1.21 8.55 20.60
C ALA A 317 -1.14 8.10 19.12
N ASP A 318 -0.71 6.87 18.85
CA ASP A 318 -0.62 6.29 17.51
C ASP A 318 -1.86 5.44 17.16
N ARG A 319 -2.85 5.34 18.05
CA ARG A 319 -4.04 4.54 17.79
C ARG A 319 -4.82 5.12 16.62
N TYR A 320 -5.21 4.25 15.69
CA TYR A 320 -5.90 4.58 14.44
C TYR A 320 -5.10 5.46 13.47
N ALA A 321 -3.81 5.68 13.73
CA ALA A 321 -2.94 6.39 12.81
C ALA A 321 -2.43 5.44 11.72
N PHE A 322 -2.47 5.92 10.47
CA PHE A 322 -1.95 5.21 9.30
C PHE A 322 -0.99 6.11 8.53
N ARG A 323 -0.08 5.49 7.79
CA ARG A 323 0.93 6.20 7.00
C ARG A 323 0.25 7.05 5.94
N THR A 324 0.68 8.31 5.77
CA THR A 324 0.32 9.13 4.62
C THR A 324 0.77 8.42 3.33
N PRO A 325 -0.13 7.94 2.45
CA PRO A 325 0.28 7.34 1.19
C PRO A 325 0.78 8.42 0.22
N SER A 326 1.65 8.01 -0.72
CA SER A 326 1.99 8.84 -1.87
C SER A 326 0.73 9.09 -2.71
N LEU A 327 0.58 10.29 -3.26
CA LEU A 327 -0.53 10.62 -4.17
C LEU A 327 -0.17 10.42 -5.65
N ARG A 328 1.03 9.91 -5.96
CA ARG A 328 1.40 9.54 -7.33
C ARG A 328 0.46 8.46 -7.85
N ASN A 329 -0.09 8.67 -9.04
CA ASN A 329 -1.07 7.79 -9.69
C ASN A 329 -2.36 7.52 -8.89
N ILE A 330 -2.70 8.37 -7.90
CA ILE A 330 -3.87 8.15 -7.03
C ILE A 330 -5.17 7.97 -7.82
N ALA A 331 -5.35 8.69 -8.93
CA ALA A 331 -6.56 8.62 -9.75
C ALA A 331 -6.76 7.26 -10.46
N SER A 332 -5.80 6.33 -10.37
CA SER A 332 -5.87 5.00 -10.99
C SER A 332 -6.00 3.85 -9.98
N SER A 333 -6.07 4.14 -8.68
CA SER A 333 -5.93 3.12 -7.62
C SER A 333 -7.13 3.05 -6.67
N ALA A 334 -8.33 3.34 -7.16
CA ALA A 334 -9.54 3.12 -6.38
C ALA A 334 -9.67 1.63 -5.97
N PRO A 335 -10.28 1.32 -4.83
CA PRO A 335 -10.86 2.24 -3.84
C PRO A 335 -9.85 2.78 -2.81
N TYR A 336 -10.24 3.81 -2.06
CA TYR A 336 -9.34 4.64 -1.25
C TYR A 336 -9.42 4.41 0.27
N GLY A 337 -8.29 4.69 0.93
CA GLY A 337 -8.09 4.50 2.38
C GLY A 337 -7.48 3.14 2.72
N HIS A 338 -7.04 2.96 3.98
CA HIS A 338 -6.33 1.74 4.40
C HIS A 338 -7.19 0.46 4.25
N ALA A 339 -8.51 0.58 4.31
CA ALA A 339 -9.47 -0.50 4.08
C ALA A 339 -10.20 -0.38 2.72
N GLY A 340 -9.82 0.58 1.87
CA GLY A 340 -10.45 0.81 0.57
C GLY A 340 -11.93 1.14 0.69
N ALA A 341 -12.33 1.90 1.72
CA ALA A 341 -13.74 2.11 2.07
C ALA A 341 -14.48 3.08 1.12
N HIS A 342 -13.76 3.86 0.30
CA HIS A 342 -14.34 4.83 -0.63
C HIS A 342 -14.07 4.42 -2.08
N ALA A 343 -15.10 4.25 -2.90
CA ALA A 343 -14.94 3.88 -4.32
C ALA A 343 -14.50 5.08 -5.16
N GLU A 344 -15.01 6.28 -4.83
CA GLU A 344 -14.82 7.49 -5.63
C GLU A 344 -13.85 8.47 -4.96
N LEU A 345 -12.99 9.10 -5.78
CA LEU A 345 -11.97 10.03 -5.28
C LEU A 345 -12.59 11.30 -4.72
N GLU A 346 -13.68 11.77 -5.35
CA GLU A 346 -14.42 12.95 -4.91
C GLU A 346 -15.02 12.75 -3.52
N ASP A 347 -15.67 11.61 -3.29
CA ASP A 347 -16.24 11.24 -1.99
C ASP A 347 -15.15 11.06 -0.94
N PHE A 348 -14.01 10.48 -1.33
CA PHE A 348 -12.87 10.38 -0.43
C PHE A 348 -12.31 11.74 -0.05
N ILE A 349 -12.15 12.69 -0.97
CA ILE A 349 -11.70 14.06 -0.67
C ILE A 349 -12.70 14.75 0.27
N ARG A 350 -14.01 14.61 0.03
CA ARG A 350 -15.05 15.19 0.89
C ARG A 350 -14.97 14.65 2.32
N ALA A 351 -14.82 13.34 2.47
CA ALA A 351 -14.63 12.70 3.76
C ALA A 351 -13.28 13.10 4.39
N HIS A 352 -12.22 13.26 3.60
CA HIS A 352 -10.87 13.59 4.09
C HIS A 352 -10.73 15.04 4.55
N ALA A 353 -11.56 15.95 4.02
CA ALA A 353 -11.58 17.36 4.41
C ALA A 353 -12.20 17.57 5.80
N ASP A 354 -13.19 16.77 6.18
CA ASP A 354 -13.74 16.70 7.54
C ASP A 354 -13.78 15.23 8.01
N PRO A 355 -12.62 14.67 8.41
CA PRO A 355 -12.46 13.23 8.64
C PRO A 355 -13.35 12.67 9.74
N ALA A 356 -13.59 13.44 10.81
CA ALA A 356 -14.49 13.01 11.89
C ALA A 356 -15.94 12.93 11.40
N LYS A 357 -16.41 13.94 10.65
CA LYS A 357 -17.76 13.93 10.07
C LYS A 357 -17.90 12.88 8.98
N GLY A 358 -16.91 12.76 8.09
CA GLY A 358 -16.87 11.79 7.00
C GLY A 358 -16.97 10.35 7.51
N LEU A 359 -16.35 10.04 8.65
CA LEU A 359 -16.53 8.75 9.33
C LEU A 359 -17.97 8.53 9.82
N MET A 360 -18.55 9.52 10.48
CA MET A 360 -19.91 9.41 11.06
C MET A 360 -21.00 9.31 9.98
N GLU A 361 -20.78 9.95 8.83
CA GLU A 361 -21.71 9.99 7.70
C GLU A 361 -21.35 8.98 6.59
N TYR A 362 -20.45 8.04 6.87
CA TYR A 362 -19.93 7.10 5.88
C TYR A 362 -21.03 6.31 5.15
N ASP A 363 -21.05 6.43 3.82
CA ASP A 363 -21.92 5.67 2.94
C ASP A 363 -21.34 4.28 2.65
N ARG A 364 -21.97 3.25 3.21
CA ARG A 364 -21.55 1.85 3.06
C ARG A 364 -21.62 1.34 1.63
N THR A 365 -22.36 1.99 0.75
CA THR A 365 -22.44 1.59 -0.67
C THR A 365 -21.13 1.84 -1.42
N GLN A 366 -20.21 2.62 -0.86
CA GLN A 366 -18.87 2.85 -1.38
C GLN A 366 -17.92 1.66 -1.18
N ALA A 367 -18.23 0.72 -0.28
CA ALA A 367 -17.42 -0.47 -0.08
C ALA A 367 -17.60 -1.45 -1.26
N VAL A 368 -16.53 -1.67 -2.02
CA VAL A 368 -16.47 -2.64 -3.11
C VAL A 368 -15.99 -3.97 -2.56
N LEU A 369 -16.93 -4.80 -2.09
CA LEU A 369 -16.61 -6.09 -1.47
C LEU A 369 -17.08 -7.25 -2.37
N PRO A 370 -16.18 -8.17 -2.76
CA PRO A 370 -16.56 -9.47 -3.32
C PRO A 370 -17.60 -10.20 -2.46
N ASP A 371 -18.54 -10.89 -3.10
CA ASP A 371 -19.62 -11.61 -2.40
C ASP A 371 -19.05 -12.72 -1.50
N TYR A 372 -19.37 -12.62 -0.21
CA TYR A 372 -18.91 -13.53 0.85
C TYR A 372 -19.71 -13.25 2.11
N ASP A 373 -20.09 -14.33 2.82
CA ASP A 373 -20.88 -14.24 4.04
C ASP A 373 -20.00 -13.80 5.22
N SER A 374 -19.92 -12.48 5.43
CA SER A 374 -19.10 -11.86 6.46
C SER A 374 -19.78 -10.69 7.15
N THR A 375 -19.34 -10.41 8.39
CA THR A 375 -19.80 -9.25 9.17
C THR A 375 -18.85 -8.07 8.99
N ASP A 376 -18.80 -7.51 7.79
CA ASP A 376 -17.79 -6.51 7.40
C ASP A 376 -17.98 -5.14 8.07
N PHE A 377 -19.14 -4.84 8.64
CA PHE A 377 -19.43 -3.52 9.20
C PHE A 377 -19.47 -3.50 10.72
N LYS A 378 -18.99 -4.53 11.42
CA LYS A 378 -19.07 -4.61 12.89
C LYS A 378 -18.53 -3.38 13.62
N VAL A 379 -17.41 -2.81 13.16
CA VAL A 379 -16.86 -1.57 13.75
C VAL A 379 -17.76 -0.38 13.45
N MET A 380 -18.26 -0.26 12.21
CA MET A 380 -19.16 0.81 11.79
C MET A 380 -20.59 0.68 12.36
N ASP A 381 -20.97 -0.49 12.86
CA ASP A 381 -22.24 -0.76 13.56
C ASP A 381 -22.17 -0.43 15.06
N ASP A 382 -20.96 -0.24 15.62
CA ASP A 382 -20.74 0.09 17.03
C ASP A 382 -20.47 1.61 17.20
N PRO A 383 -21.43 2.38 17.74
CA PRO A 383 -21.28 3.82 17.92
C PRO A 383 -20.15 4.22 18.87
N GLU A 384 -19.73 3.34 19.79
CA GLU A 384 -18.60 3.63 20.67
C GLU A 384 -17.28 3.50 19.92
N GLN A 385 -17.15 2.51 19.02
CA GLN A 385 -15.97 2.36 18.18
C GLN A 385 -15.85 3.48 17.15
N VAL A 386 -16.95 3.82 16.46
CA VAL A 386 -16.98 4.95 15.52
C VAL A 386 -16.58 6.25 16.23
N ARG A 387 -17.08 6.48 17.46
CA ARG A 387 -16.71 7.66 18.25
C ARG A 387 -15.23 7.64 18.65
N ALA A 388 -14.69 6.49 19.07
CA ALA A 388 -13.29 6.38 19.44
C ALA A 388 -12.34 6.70 18.26
N ILE A 389 -12.69 6.25 17.06
CA ILE A 389 -11.92 6.57 15.84
C ILE A 389 -12.07 8.06 15.49
N ALA A 390 -13.27 8.63 15.59
CA ALA A 390 -13.50 10.05 15.33
C ALA A 390 -12.77 10.97 16.34
N GLU A 391 -12.74 10.60 17.62
CA GLU A 391 -12.05 11.35 18.68
C GLU A 391 -10.52 11.31 18.55
N ALA A 392 -9.97 10.29 17.88
CA ALA A 392 -8.54 10.21 17.60
C ALA A 392 -8.09 11.16 16.48
N VAL A 393 -9.02 11.71 15.69
CA VAL A 393 -8.71 12.69 14.64
C VAL A 393 -8.06 13.93 15.23
N SER A 394 -6.81 14.19 14.84
CA SER A 394 -6.04 15.35 15.32
C SER A 394 -6.06 16.54 14.38
N HIS A 395 -6.58 16.38 13.15
CA HIS A 395 -6.64 17.43 12.14
C HIS A 395 -7.95 18.23 12.23
N ALA A 396 -7.87 19.54 12.05
CA ALA A 396 -9.05 20.40 12.03
C ALA A 396 -9.80 20.24 10.69
N PRO A 397 -11.15 20.31 10.67
CA PRO A 397 -11.90 20.21 9.43
C PRO A 397 -11.62 21.40 8.53
N VAL A 398 -11.54 21.13 7.23
CA VAL A 398 -11.38 22.10 6.16
C VAL A 398 -12.69 22.18 5.39
N ALA A 399 -13.24 23.39 5.26
CA ALA A 399 -14.40 23.61 4.43
C ALA A 399 -13.96 23.68 2.96
N LEU A 400 -14.52 22.82 2.12
CA LEU A 400 -14.31 22.82 0.67
C LEU A 400 -15.65 22.97 -0.04
N GLU A 401 -15.72 23.86 -1.01
CA GLU A 401 -16.82 23.96 -1.95
C GLU A 401 -16.73 22.83 -3.00
N GLU A 402 -17.86 22.42 -3.58
CA GLU A 402 -17.87 21.36 -4.62
C GLU A 402 -17.00 21.70 -5.84
N SER A 403 -16.87 22.99 -6.17
CA SER A 403 -15.94 23.44 -7.22
C SER A 403 -14.47 23.26 -6.85
N GLU A 404 -14.12 23.37 -5.56
CA GLU A 404 -12.76 23.15 -5.07
C GLU A 404 -12.44 21.66 -5.03
N ILE A 405 -13.39 20.80 -4.65
CA ILE A 405 -13.23 19.35 -4.73
C ILE A 405 -13.01 18.91 -6.18
N ALA A 406 -13.81 19.40 -7.13
CA ALA A 406 -13.62 19.11 -8.55
C ALA A 406 -12.24 19.59 -9.06
N ALA A 407 -11.78 20.75 -8.60
CA ALA A 407 -10.45 21.27 -8.92
C ALA A 407 -9.34 20.38 -8.35
N LEU A 408 -9.46 19.95 -7.09
CA LEU A 408 -8.53 19.01 -6.45
C LEU A 408 -8.46 17.69 -7.20
N VAL A 409 -9.59 17.12 -7.61
CA VAL A 409 -9.62 15.91 -8.47
C VAL A 409 -8.85 16.15 -9.77
N ALA A 410 -9.09 17.28 -10.45
CA ALA A 410 -8.37 17.62 -11.68
C ALA A 410 -6.86 17.76 -11.44
N PHE A 411 -6.44 18.36 -10.32
CA PHE A 411 -5.03 18.43 -9.95
C PHE A 411 -4.43 17.05 -9.66
N LEU A 412 -5.12 16.19 -8.90
CA LEU A 412 -4.64 14.83 -8.60
C LEU A 412 -4.56 13.94 -9.85
N GLN A 413 -5.38 14.19 -10.87
CA GLN A 413 -5.24 13.53 -12.18
C GLN A 413 -3.91 13.87 -12.88
N THR A 414 -3.32 15.03 -12.59
CA THR A 414 -1.99 15.40 -13.14
C THR A 414 -0.85 14.56 -12.54
N MET A 415 -1.13 13.77 -11.50
CA MET A 415 -0.19 12.80 -10.89
C MET A 415 -0.20 11.44 -11.58
N THR A 416 -1.08 11.23 -12.55
CA THR A 416 -1.17 9.99 -13.31
C THR A 416 -0.10 9.99 -14.41
N ASP A 417 0.92 9.14 -14.23
CA ASP A 417 2.02 8.95 -15.17
C ASP A 417 1.64 7.87 -16.20
N PRO A 418 1.50 8.23 -17.49
CA PRO A 418 1.10 7.28 -18.52
C PRO A 418 2.15 6.17 -18.77
N VAL A 419 3.44 6.44 -18.56
CA VAL A 419 4.51 5.44 -18.69
C VAL A 419 4.43 4.45 -17.53
N SER A 420 4.26 4.96 -16.32
CA SER A 420 4.13 4.11 -15.13
C SER A 420 2.86 3.26 -15.12
N ILE A 421 1.73 3.80 -15.60
CA ILE A 421 0.45 3.08 -15.67
C ILE A 421 0.49 1.97 -16.72
N LEU A 422 1.09 2.23 -17.88
CA LEU A 422 1.23 1.22 -18.93
C LEU A 422 2.19 0.09 -18.52
N GLY A 423 3.16 0.40 -17.65
CA GLY A 423 4.26 -0.49 -17.32
C GLY A 423 5.37 -0.44 -18.39
N ARG A 424 6.52 -1.04 -18.05
CA ARG A 424 7.71 -1.06 -18.91
C ARG A 424 7.93 -2.46 -19.47
N LEU A 425 7.96 -3.47 -18.60
CA LEU A 425 8.04 -4.88 -18.95
C LEU A 425 6.66 -5.52 -19.10
N GLY A 426 5.66 -5.04 -18.35
CA GLY A 426 4.26 -5.46 -18.45
C GLY A 426 3.95 -6.82 -17.84
N VAL A 427 2.84 -7.44 -18.28
CA VAL A 427 2.42 -8.78 -17.87
C VAL A 427 3.10 -9.82 -18.77
N PRO A 428 3.84 -10.81 -18.23
CA PRO A 428 4.46 -11.85 -19.04
C PRO A 428 3.40 -12.80 -19.62
N THR A 429 3.66 -13.38 -20.79
CA THR A 429 2.73 -14.31 -21.45
C THR A 429 2.63 -15.67 -20.74
N SER A 430 3.70 -16.05 -20.03
CA SER A 430 3.83 -17.31 -19.29
C SER A 430 4.94 -17.14 -18.25
N VAL A 431 4.93 -18.02 -17.24
CA VAL A 431 5.98 -18.10 -16.22
C VAL A 431 6.68 -19.46 -16.27
N PRO A 432 7.96 -19.55 -15.87
CA PRO A 432 8.74 -20.80 -15.89
C PRO A 432 8.11 -21.99 -15.17
N SER A 433 7.33 -21.77 -14.11
CA SER A 433 6.61 -22.85 -13.41
C SER A 433 5.52 -23.53 -14.26
N GLY A 434 5.10 -22.88 -15.35
CA GLY A 434 3.95 -23.29 -16.18
C GLY A 434 2.59 -23.03 -15.53
N LEU A 435 2.54 -22.39 -14.35
CA LEU A 435 1.30 -21.98 -13.70
C LEU A 435 0.63 -20.83 -14.44
N THR A 436 -0.66 -20.65 -14.21
CA THR A 436 -1.45 -19.61 -14.86
C THR A 436 -1.02 -18.22 -14.37
N VAL A 437 -0.63 -17.36 -15.30
CA VAL A 437 -0.37 -15.94 -15.02
C VAL A 437 -1.69 -15.25 -14.68
N PRO A 438 -1.79 -14.51 -13.55
CA PRO A 438 -2.95 -13.70 -13.24
C PRO A 438 -3.23 -12.69 -14.36
N ASN A 439 -4.45 -12.73 -14.91
CA ASN A 439 -4.91 -11.81 -15.95
C ASN A 439 -6.41 -11.54 -15.77
N LEU A 440 -6.92 -10.43 -16.31
CA LEU A 440 -8.31 -9.95 -16.15
C LEU A 440 -9.33 -10.58 -17.11
N ASP A 441 -8.85 -11.37 -18.08
CA ASP A 441 -9.65 -11.97 -19.16
C ASP A 441 -10.72 -12.96 -18.69
#